data_AF-A0A914M820-F1
#
_entry.id   AF-A0A914M820-F1
#
_cell.length_a   1.000
_cell.length_b   1.000
_cell.length_c   1.000
_cell.angle_alpha   90.00
_cell.angle_beta   90.00
_cell.angle_gamma   90.00
#
_symmetry.space_group_name_H-M   'P 1'
#
loop_
_entity.id
_entity.type
_entity.pdbx_description
1 polymer ?
#
loop_
_entity_poly.entity_id
_entity_poly.type
_entity_poly.pdbx_seq_one_letter_code
_entity_poly.pdbx_strand_id
1 'polypeptide(L)'
;MILDTSYHSILHLYNHHHHQQKQRPTTAAISRYLAVAIDRLKSSVKERKKKQLDSETVEQKGIRLEKQRERNRKRIANESEIERENRLSTKREKSRIRFENETEVEREIRLEKNRKRFASESEVERENRLKNKRNRINNETEIERENRLAYFKANKIRNRLSAVQLYAAGDSSNVNSHRLGRMDVECTYCGALHFPEEKISNKGSMFKDCCHYGKVHLTMLPEDEFPDLLKNLFMRLDARHKNFFDCIRNLNSSVSMASMNPLRYRYPSNRGPYCFRICGQIYHRMNLALNPDPEDEPAYGQVFIVDTVKLLVHCIDLTQS
;
A
#
# COMPACT_ATOMS: atom_id res chain seq x y z
N MET A 1 97.71 34.14 16.78
CA MET A 1 97.10 32.93 16.19
C MET A 1 95.58 32.90 16.41
N ILE A 2 94.82 33.89 15.91
CA ILE A 2 93.34 33.85 15.97
C ILE A 2 92.78 34.61 14.76
N LEU A 3 92.91 34.10 13.52
CA LEU A 3 92.17 34.66 12.37
C LEU A 3 91.81 33.63 11.25
N ASP A 4 92.03 32.31 11.42
CA ASP A 4 91.79 31.34 10.33
C ASP A 4 90.47 30.54 10.40
N THR A 5 89.69 30.64 11.49
CA THR A 5 88.48 29.81 11.66
C THR A 5 87.19 30.41 11.09
N SER A 6 87.16 31.71 10.75
CA SER A 6 85.94 32.36 10.22
C SER A 6 85.77 32.19 8.72
N TYR A 7 86.87 32.16 7.95
CA TYR A 7 86.81 32.14 6.49
C TYR A 7 86.34 30.79 5.93
N HIS A 8 86.74 29.69 6.57
CA HIS A 8 86.34 28.35 6.14
C HIS A 8 84.86 28.06 6.44
N SER A 9 84.34 28.58 7.56
CA SER A 9 82.92 28.45 7.92
C SER A 9 82.00 29.23 6.98
N ILE A 10 82.42 30.41 6.53
CA ILE A 10 81.65 31.25 5.60
C ILE A 10 81.65 30.65 4.19
N LEU A 11 82.77 30.10 3.71
CA LEU A 11 82.82 29.41 2.41
C LEU A 11 81.98 28.13 2.39
N HIS A 12 81.94 27.38 3.49
CA HIS A 12 81.10 26.17 3.58
C HIS A 12 79.61 26.51 3.57
N LEU A 13 79.20 27.58 4.25
CA LEU A 13 77.82 28.08 4.22
C LEU A 13 77.46 28.65 2.85
N TYR A 14 78.35 29.41 2.20
CA TYR A 14 78.12 29.97 0.87
C TYR A 14 77.98 28.86 -0.19
N ASN A 15 78.86 27.85 -0.16
CA ASN A 15 78.78 26.71 -1.09
C ASN A 15 77.57 25.81 -0.81
N HIS A 16 77.19 25.60 0.46
CA HIS A 16 76.00 24.82 0.80
C HIS A 16 74.70 25.54 0.40
N HIS A 17 74.67 26.87 0.51
CA HIS A 17 73.52 27.69 0.10
C HIS A 17 73.42 27.84 -1.43
N HIS A 18 74.56 27.90 -2.14
CA HIS A 18 74.58 27.93 -3.61
C HIS A 18 74.27 26.59 -4.27
N HIS A 19 74.63 25.46 -3.64
CA HIS A 19 74.27 24.12 -4.14
C HIS A 19 72.77 23.82 -4.04
N GLN A 20 72.06 24.44 -3.10
CA GLN A 20 70.60 24.31 -2.97
C GLN A 20 69.81 25.19 -3.96
N GLN A 21 70.44 26.20 -4.57
CA GLN A 21 69.76 27.17 -5.45
C GLN A 21 69.90 26.90 -6.96
N LYS A 22 70.51 25.79 -7.39
CA LYS A 22 70.70 25.47 -8.84
C LYS A 22 70.28 24.06 -9.24
N GLN A 23 69.25 23.48 -8.62
CA GLN A 23 68.56 22.33 -9.23
C GLN A 23 67.42 22.84 -10.12
N ARG A 24 67.54 22.66 -11.44
CA ARG A 24 66.43 22.93 -12.38
C ARG A 24 65.22 22.11 -11.91
N PRO A 25 64.04 22.72 -11.70
CA PRO A 25 62.88 21.99 -11.21
C PRO A 25 62.55 20.87 -12.19
N THR A 26 62.37 19.66 -11.66
CA THR A 26 61.97 18.50 -12.47
C THR A 26 60.62 18.77 -13.13
N THR A 27 60.35 18.16 -14.30
CA THR A 27 59.08 18.29 -15.01
C THR A 27 57.86 18.01 -14.12
N ALA A 28 57.99 17.09 -13.17
CA ALA A 28 56.97 16.82 -12.14
C ALA A 28 56.75 17.98 -11.16
N ALA A 29 57.80 18.70 -10.77
CA ALA A 29 57.69 19.89 -9.91
C ALA A 29 57.03 21.06 -10.62
N ILE A 30 57.37 21.29 -11.90
CA ILE A 30 56.71 22.29 -12.76
C ILE A 30 55.24 21.95 -12.96
N SER A 31 54.92 20.68 -13.24
CA SER A 31 53.53 20.23 -13.42
C SER A 31 52.68 20.42 -12.16
N ARG A 32 53.22 20.08 -10.97
CA ARG A 32 52.53 20.35 -9.69
C ARG A 32 52.33 21.84 -9.44
N TYR A 33 53.33 22.67 -9.72
CA TYR A 33 53.22 24.12 -9.58
C TYR A 33 52.16 24.71 -10.51
N LEU A 34 52.12 24.27 -11.78
CA LEU A 34 51.11 24.68 -12.75
C LEU A 34 49.70 24.21 -12.34
N ALA A 35 49.54 22.98 -11.85
CA ALA A 35 48.26 22.48 -11.36
C ALA A 35 47.74 23.35 -10.20
N VAL A 36 48.60 23.67 -9.22
CA VAL A 36 48.25 24.55 -8.10
C VAL A 36 47.94 25.98 -8.58
N ALA A 37 48.70 26.51 -9.55
CA ALA A 37 48.44 27.83 -10.12
C ALA A 37 47.10 27.89 -10.87
N ILE A 38 46.79 26.86 -11.67
CA ILE A 38 45.51 26.72 -12.37
C ILE A 38 44.35 26.64 -11.36
N ASP A 39 44.50 25.87 -10.29
CA ASP A 39 43.44 25.74 -9.28
C ASP A 39 43.24 27.02 -8.47
N ARG A 40 44.31 27.76 -8.17
CA ARG A 40 44.23 29.11 -7.59
C ARG A 40 43.52 30.08 -8.53
N LEU A 41 43.83 30.04 -9.82
CA LEU A 41 43.16 30.88 -10.83
C LEU A 41 41.68 30.52 -10.96
N LYS A 42 41.33 29.24 -11.04
CA LYS A 42 39.93 28.78 -11.05
C LYS A 42 39.17 29.23 -9.82
N SER A 43 39.80 29.13 -8.64
CA SER A 43 39.22 29.56 -7.37
C SER A 43 39.00 31.07 -7.34
N SER A 44 39.99 31.86 -7.76
CA SER A 44 39.91 33.32 -7.87
C SER A 44 38.80 33.77 -8.83
N VAL A 45 38.70 33.14 -10.01
CA VAL A 45 37.62 33.43 -10.98
C VAL A 45 36.24 33.07 -10.41
N LYS A 46 36.12 31.91 -9.75
CA LYS A 46 34.88 31.47 -9.10
C LYS A 46 34.46 32.45 -8.01
N GLU A 47 35.40 32.94 -7.21
CA GLU A 47 35.14 33.86 -6.12
C GLU A 47 34.77 35.26 -6.61
N ARG A 48 35.47 35.79 -7.62
CA ARG A 48 35.09 37.06 -8.28
C ARG A 48 33.66 36.98 -8.85
N LYS A 49 33.34 35.87 -9.51
CA LYS A 49 31.99 35.64 -10.06
C LYS A 49 30.94 35.52 -8.96
N LYS A 50 31.25 34.88 -7.83
CA LYS A 50 30.36 34.83 -6.67
C LYS A 50 30.09 36.23 -6.11
N LYS A 51 31.13 37.03 -5.87
CA LYS A 51 30.99 38.43 -5.41
C LYS A 51 30.16 39.29 -6.38
N GLN A 52 30.31 39.08 -7.69
CA GLN A 52 29.50 39.75 -8.70
C GLN A 52 28.02 39.32 -8.65
N LEU A 53 27.73 38.04 -8.41
CA LEU A 53 26.36 37.54 -8.28
C LEU A 53 25.70 37.99 -6.97
N ASP A 54 26.48 38.08 -5.89
CA ASP A 54 25.99 38.50 -4.57
C ASP A 54 25.69 40.01 -4.52
N SER A 55 26.37 40.82 -5.36
CA SER A 55 26.14 42.26 -5.51
C SER A 55 25.13 42.62 -6.62
N GLU A 56 24.53 41.62 -7.26
CA GLU A 56 23.64 41.81 -8.40
C GLU A 56 22.27 42.37 -7.97
N THR A 57 21.80 43.42 -8.65
CA THR A 57 20.44 43.93 -8.41
C THR A 57 19.38 42.96 -8.95
N VAL A 58 18.13 43.08 -8.49
CA VAL A 58 17.01 42.23 -8.95
C VAL A 58 16.84 42.30 -10.47
N GLU A 59 16.99 43.48 -11.06
CA GLU A 59 16.87 43.71 -12.49
C GLU A 59 18.05 43.11 -13.28
N GLN A 60 19.28 43.33 -12.82
CA GLN A 60 20.48 42.72 -13.42
C GLN A 60 20.41 41.19 -13.39
N LYS A 61 19.94 40.63 -12.26
CA LYS A 61 19.68 39.20 -12.09
C LYS A 61 18.63 38.70 -13.06
N GLY A 62 17.55 39.46 -13.27
CA GLY A 62 16.52 39.18 -14.27
C GLY A 62 17.11 39.07 -15.68
N ILE A 63 17.85 40.09 -16.10
CA ILE A 63 18.50 40.14 -17.43
C ILE A 63 19.49 38.98 -17.61
N ARG A 64 20.31 38.69 -16.60
CA ARG A 64 21.27 37.58 -16.66
C ARG A 64 20.58 36.23 -16.77
N LEU A 65 19.54 35.98 -15.98
CA LEU A 65 18.78 34.73 -16.04
C LEU A 65 18.05 34.58 -17.37
N GLU A 66 17.55 35.68 -17.95
CA GLU A 66 16.88 35.62 -19.24
C GLU A 66 17.87 35.33 -20.38
N LYS A 67 19.02 36.00 -20.41
CA LYS A 67 20.12 35.65 -21.33
C LYS A 67 20.56 34.19 -21.18
N GLN A 68 20.58 33.66 -19.95
CA GLN A 68 20.91 32.26 -19.70
C GLN A 68 19.82 31.31 -20.22
N ARG A 69 18.54 31.63 -20.02
CA ARG A 69 17.42 30.86 -20.57
C ARG A 69 17.44 30.85 -22.09
N GLU A 70 17.73 31.98 -22.72
CA GLU A 70 17.82 32.09 -24.18
C GLU A 70 18.96 31.23 -24.75
N ARG A 71 20.15 31.30 -24.15
CA ARG A 71 21.28 30.43 -24.53
C ARG A 71 20.93 28.94 -24.37
N ASN A 72 20.26 28.59 -23.28
CA ASN A 72 19.81 27.21 -23.05
C ASN A 72 18.75 26.77 -24.08
N ARG A 73 17.81 27.65 -24.43
CA ARG A 73 16.80 27.41 -25.48
C ARG A 73 17.47 27.13 -26.82
N LYS A 74 18.40 27.99 -27.24
CA LYS A 74 19.17 27.81 -28.48
C LYS A 74 19.98 26.50 -28.48
N ARG A 75 20.64 26.18 -27.37
CA ARG A 75 21.38 24.91 -27.23
C ARG A 75 20.47 23.69 -27.34
N ILE A 76 19.30 23.71 -26.70
CA ILE A 76 18.34 22.59 -26.75
C ILE A 76 17.71 22.46 -28.14
N ALA A 77 17.42 23.58 -28.81
CA ALA A 77 16.85 23.56 -30.16
C ALA A 77 17.81 22.95 -31.19
N ASN A 78 19.12 23.16 -31.01
CA ASN A 78 20.17 22.66 -31.90
C ASN A 78 20.77 21.31 -31.44
N GLU A 79 20.14 20.65 -30.46
CA GLU A 79 20.65 19.41 -29.87
C GLU A 79 20.42 18.23 -30.81
N SER A 80 21.46 17.42 -31.03
CA SER A 80 21.30 16.15 -31.77
C SER A 80 20.49 15.13 -30.96
N GLU A 81 19.95 14.12 -31.61
CA GLU A 81 19.15 13.10 -30.93
C GLU A 81 19.94 12.32 -29.87
N ILE A 82 21.22 12.04 -30.14
CA ILE A 82 22.13 11.39 -29.19
C ILE A 82 22.41 12.29 -27.99
N GLU A 83 22.71 13.58 -28.22
CA GLU A 83 22.92 14.53 -27.12
C GLU A 83 21.66 14.69 -26.26
N ARG A 84 20.49 14.72 -26.90
CA ARG A 84 19.19 14.78 -26.24
C ARG A 84 18.96 13.57 -25.35
N GLU A 85 19.22 12.36 -25.83
CA GLU A 85 19.06 11.15 -25.02
C GLU A 85 20.07 11.11 -23.87
N ASN A 86 21.33 11.48 -24.11
CA ASN A 86 22.34 11.59 -23.05
C ASN A 86 21.94 12.58 -21.96
N ARG A 87 21.42 13.75 -22.35
CA ARG A 87 20.91 14.77 -21.42
C ARG A 87 19.70 14.26 -20.63
N LEU A 88 18.76 13.59 -21.28
CA LEU A 88 17.57 13.02 -20.62
C LEU A 88 17.95 11.87 -19.69
N SER A 89 18.83 10.98 -20.11
CA SER A 89 19.40 9.89 -19.31
C SER A 89 20.08 10.42 -18.04
N THR A 90 20.97 11.41 -18.19
CA THR A 90 21.62 12.07 -17.05
C THR A 90 20.61 12.72 -16.09
N LYS A 91 19.52 13.29 -16.62
CA LYS A 91 18.46 13.90 -15.80
C LYS A 91 17.62 12.85 -15.07
N ARG A 92 17.33 11.71 -15.70
CA ARG A 92 16.66 10.55 -15.07
C ARG A 92 17.52 10.03 -13.92
N GLU A 93 18.82 9.85 -14.16
CA GLU A 93 19.77 9.34 -13.17
C GLU A 93 19.90 10.25 -11.94
N LYS A 94 20.09 11.56 -12.14
CA LYS A 94 20.13 12.53 -11.04
C LYS A 94 18.83 12.58 -10.23
N SER A 95 17.69 12.31 -10.86
CA SER A 95 16.40 12.26 -10.18
C SER A 95 16.28 10.98 -9.36
N ARG A 96 16.71 9.84 -9.91
CA ARG A 96 16.78 8.55 -9.20
C ARG A 96 17.60 8.66 -7.93
N ILE A 97 18.84 9.14 -8.04
CA ILE A 97 19.74 9.33 -6.88
C ILE A 97 19.12 10.24 -5.84
N ARG A 98 18.44 11.33 -6.26
CA ARG A 98 17.75 12.24 -5.33
C ARG A 98 16.62 11.54 -4.57
N PHE A 99 15.82 10.72 -5.24
CA PHE A 99 14.70 10.01 -4.62
C PHE A 99 15.17 8.86 -3.72
N GLU A 100 16.32 8.25 -4.04
CA GLU A 100 16.91 7.20 -3.23
C GLU A 100 17.49 7.73 -1.90
N ASN A 101 18.04 8.94 -1.93
CA ASN A 101 18.57 9.63 -0.74
C ASN A 101 17.53 10.54 -0.05
N GLU A 102 16.25 10.45 -0.43
CA GLU A 102 15.20 11.32 0.10
C GLU A 102 14.81 10.89 1.52
N THR A 103 14.79 11.82 2.46
CA THR A 103 14.26 11.55 3.81
C THR A 103 12.74 11.39 3.79
N GLU A 104 12.15 10.70 4.79
CA GLU A 104 10.69 10.50 4.81
C GLU A 104 9.90 11.83 4.86
N VAL A 105 10.45 12.84 5.56
CA VAL A 105 9.83 14.17 5.62
C VAL A 105 9.84 14.86 4.25
N GLU A 106 10.98 14.85 3.56
CA GLU A 106 11.09 15.42 2.21
C GLU A 106 10.19 14.69 1.21
N ARG A 107 10.10 13.37 1.34
CA ARG A 107 9.23 12.51 0.56
C ARG A 107 7.76 12.89 0.73
N GLU A 108 7.30 13.08 1.96
CA GLU A 108 5.92 13.50 2.23
C GLU A 108 5.62 14.90 1.71
N ILE A 109 6.55 15.86 1.86
CA ILE A 109 6.40 17.20 1.28
C ILE A 109 6.26 17.13 -0.25
N ARG A 110 7.08 16.31 -0.92
CA ARG A 110 7.00 16.10 -2.37
C ARG A 110 5.68 15.48 -2.79
N LEU A 111 5.21 14.46 -2.06
CA LEU A 111 3.92 13.82 -2.33
C LEU A 111 2.75 14.77 -2.12
N GLU A 112 2.79 15.59 -1.06
CA GLU A 112 1.77 16.60 -0.78
C GLU A 112 1.70 17.67 -1.86
N LYS A 113 2.86 18.16 -2.32
CA LYS A 113 2.92 19.09 -3.45
C LYS A 113 2.30 18.51 -4.72
N ASN A 114 2.52 17.23 -4.98
CA ASN A 114 1.89 16.53 -6.10
C ASN A 114 0.36 16.41 -5.92
N ARG A 115 -0.11 16.06 -4.71
CA ARG A 115 -1.55 15.99 -4.39
C ARG A 115 -2.24 17.33 -4.64
N LYS A 116 -1.67 18.43 -4.14
CA LYS A 116 -2.19 19.79 -4.36
C LYS A 116 -2.26 20.15 -5.84
N ARG A 117 -1.21 19.84 -6.61
CA ARG A 117 -1.20 20.07 -8.07
C ARG A 117 -2.30 19.30 -8.80
N PHE A 118 -2.55 18.05 -8.44
CA PHE A 118 -3.63 17.27 -9.05
C PHE A 118 -5.01 17.75 -8.62
N ALA A 119 -5.15 18.24 -7.38
CA ALA A 119 -6.40 18.81 -6.89
C ALA A 119 -6.75 20.13 -7.59
N SER A 120 -5.74 20.93 -7.96
CA SER A 120 -5.91 22.19 -8.70
C SER A 120 -5.85 22.02 -10.23
N GLU A 121 -5.86 20.79 -10.75
CA GLU A 121 -5.75 20.51 -12.19
C GLU A 121 -7.06 20.88 -12.90
N SER A 122 -6.98 21.68 -13.96
CA SER A 122 -8.15 21.96 -14.80
C SER A 122 -8.59 20.71 -15.57
N GLU A 123 -9.85 20.68 -16.02
CA GLU A 123 -10.36 19.52 -16.74
C GLU A 123 -9.60 19.22 -18.05
N VAL A 124 -9.20 20.27 -18.76
CA VAL A 124 -8.41 20.17 -20.00
C VAL A 124 -7.01 19.60 -19.70
N GLU A 125 -6.36 20.05 -18.63
CA GLU A 125 -5.06 19.51 -18.21
C GLU A 125 -5.16 18.04 -17.80
N ARG A 126 -6.23 17.68 -17.09
CA ARG A 126 -6.52 16.31 -16.67
C ARG A 126 -6.69 15.39 -17.89
N GLU A 127 -7.46 15.83 -18.88
CA GLU A 127 -7.68 15.07 -20.11
C GLU A 127 -6.36 14.88 -20.88
N ASN A 128 -5.59 15.95 -21.06
CA ASN A 128 -4.28 15.88 -21.71
C ASN A 128 -3.32 14.94 -20.98
N ARG A 129 -3.29 14.98 -19.64
CA ARG A 129 -2.47 14.06 -18.84
C ARG A 129 -2.88 12.60 -19.04
N LEU A 130 -4.20 12.32 -19.06
CA LEU A 130 -4.71 10.97 -19.29
C LEU A 130 -4.43 10.48 -20.72
N LYS A 131 -4.59 11.35 -21.72
CA LYS A 131 -4.23 11.08 -23.12
C LYS A 131 -2.75 10.74 -23.26
N ASN A 132 -1.87 11.57 -22.68
CA ASN A 132 -0.42 11.31 -22.68
C ASN A 132 -0.05 10.01 -21.98
N LYS A 133 -0.74 9.68 -20.87
CA LYS A 133 -0.55 8.40 -20.17
C LYS A 133 -0.95 7.21 -21.05
N ARG A 134 -2.09 7.29 -21.76
CA ARG A 134 -2.53 6.25 -22.70
C ARG A 134 -1.53 6.07 -23.84
N ASN A 135 -1.10 7.16 -24.47
CA ASN A 135 -0.10 7.10 -25.54
C ASN A 135 1.21 6.46 -25.08
N ARG A 136 1.69 6.80 -23.87
CA ARG A 136 2.91 6.19 -23.33
C ARG A 136 2.75 4.68 -23.09
N ILE A 137 1.58 4.23 -22.65
CA ILE A 137 1.32 2.80 -22.44
C ILE A 137 1.18 2.08 -23.78
N ASN A 138 0.58 2.71 -24.79
CA ASN A 138 0.41 2.10 -26.11
C ASN A 138 1.75 1.96 -26.86
N ASN A 139 2.67 2.90 -26.64
CA ASN A 139 3.98 2.94 -27.30
C ASN A 139 5.11 2.39 -26.42
N GLU A 140 4.81 1.70 -25.32
CA GLU A 140 5.85 1.16 -24.43
C GLU A 140 6.55 -0.04 -25.07
N THR A 141 7.86 -0.13 -24.87
CA THR A 141 8.61 -1.35 -25.24
C THR A 141 8.26 -2.50 -24.29
N GLU A 142 8.54 -3.73 -24.70
CA GLU A 142 8.26 -4.92 -23.88
C GLU A 142 8.99 -4.87 -22.52
N ILE A 143 10.24 -4.42 -22.52
CA ILE A 143 11.04 -4.21 -21.30
C ILE A 143 10.39 -3.15 -20.39
N GLU A 144 9.90 -2.03 -20.95
CA GLU A 144 9.22 -1.00 -20.16
C GLU A 144 7.89 -1.50 -19.59
N ARG A 145 7.15 -2.31 -20.35
CA ARG A 145 5.91 -2.96 -19.89
C ARG A 145 6.17 -3.89 -18.72
N GLU A 146 7.17 -4.75 -18.82
CA GLU A 146 7.57 -5.66 -17.74
C GLU A 146 7.98 -4.91 -16.48
N ASN A 147 8.83 -3.89 -16.61
CA ASN A 147 9.25 -3.03 -15.51
C ASN A 147 8.06 -2.33 -14.84
N ARG A 148 7.12 -1.81 -15.63
CA ARG A 148 5.88 -1.19 -15.14
C ARG A 148 5.04 -2.19 -14.36
N LEU A 149 4.81 -3.39 -14.90
CA LEU A 149 4.03 -4.44 -14.25
C LEU A 149 4.70 -4.96 -12.98
N ALA A 150 6.03 -5.13 -12.97
CA ALA A 150 6.81 -5.51 -11.80
C ALA A 150 6.68 -4.46 -10.69
N TYR A 151 6.82 -3.18 -11.03
CA TYR A 151 6.60 -2.07 -10.09
C TYR A 151 5.19 -2.09 -9.49
N PHE A 152 4.15 -2.26 -10.33
CA PHE A 152 2.77 -2.37 -9.84
C PHE A 152 2.55 -3.57 -8.92
N LYS A 153 3.14 -4.74 -9.23
CA LYS A 153 3.09 -5.94 -8.37
C LYS A 153 3.76 -5.67 -7.02
N ALA A 154 4.97 -5.13 -7.02
CA ALA A 154 5.72 -4.81 -5.80
C ALA A 154 4.98 -3.80 -4.92
N ASN A 155 4.41 -2.74 -5.52
CA ASN A 155 3.65 -1.74 -4.78
C ASN A 155 2.36 -2.32 -4.18
N LYS A 156 1.68 -3.22 -4.91
CA LYS A 156 0.52 -3.95 -4.40
C LYS A 156 0.89 -4.84 -3.21
N ILE A 157 2.02 -5.55 -3.27
CA ILE A 157 2.52 -6.36 -2.14
C ILE A 157 2.82 -5.46 -0.94
N ARG A 158 3.56 -4.35 -1.13
CA ARG A 158 3.90 -3.41 -0.07
C ARG A 158 2.67 -2.81 0.61
N ASN A 159 1.66 -2.41 -0.17
CA ASN A 159 0.41 -1.89 0.39
C ASN A 159 -0.37 -2.96 1.17
N ARG A 160 -0.32 -4.23 0.72
CA ARG A 160 -0.92 -5.35 1.48
C ARG A 160 -0.16 -5.61 2.78
N LEU A 161 1.16 -5.61 2.74
CA LEU A 161 1.99 -5.80 3.93
C LEU A 161 1.78 -4.65 4.92
N SER A 162 1.75 -3.40 4.47
CA SER A 162 1.44 -2.25 5.32
C SER A 162 0.06 -2.37 5.97
N ALA A 163 -0.96 -2.79 5.21
CA ALA A 163 -2.28 -3.04 5.78
C ALA A 163 -2.25 -4.16 6.84
N VAL A 164 -1.55 -5.28 6.57
CA VAL A 164 -1.37 -6.37 7.54
C VAL A 164 -0.59 -5.91 8.77
N GLN A 165 0.41 -5.05 8.61
CA GLN A 165 1.24 -4.54 9.69
C GLN A 165 0.44 -3.61 10.63
N LEU A 166 -0.54 -2.86 10.11
CA LEU A 166 -1.50 -2.12 10.94
C LEU A 166 -2.36 -3.04 11.81
N TYR A 167 -2.66 -4.27 11.36
CA TYR A 167 -3.41 -5.25 12.15
C TYR A 167 -2.51 -6.09 13.07
N ALA A 168 -1.28 -6.42 12.65
CA ALA A 168 -0.33 -7.22 13.41
C ALA A 168 0.41 -6.41 14.50
N ALA A 169 0.56 -5.10 14.33
CA ALA A 169 1.00 -4.18 15.38
C ALA A 169 -0.11 -3.86 16.40
N GLY A 170 -1.28 -4.48 16.26
CA GLY A 170 -2.28 -4.54 17.31
C GLY A 170 -1.75 -5.37 18.47
N ASP A 171 -1.03 -4.70 19.37
CA ASP A 171 -0.85 -5.15 20.74
C ASP A 171 -2.22 -5.61 21.27
N SER A 172 -2.41 -6.93 21.36
CA SER A 172 -3.65 -7.52 21.85
C SER A 172 -3.93 -7.16 23.31
N SER A 173 -2.97 -6.57 24.02
CA SER A 173 -3.16 -6.04 25.37
C SER A 173 -3.89 -4.70 25.42
N ASN A 174 -4.05 -4.00 24.29
CA ASN A 174 -4.75 -2.71 24.17
C ASN A 174 -5.96 -2.74 23.20
N VAL A 175 -6.55 -3.91 22.95
CA VAL A 175 -7.83 -3.97 22.22
C VAL A 175 -8.95 -3.60 23.19
N ASN A 176 -9.49 -2.38 23.06
CA ASN A 176 -10.71 -2.01 23.74
C ASN A 176 -11.81 -3.01 23.37
N SER A 177 -12.19 -3.87 24.32
CA SER A 177 -13.30 -4.80 24.16
C SER A 177 -14.56 -4.00 23.88
N HIS A 178 -15.04 -4.06 22.64
CA HIS A 178 -16.28 -3.42 22.25
C HIS A 178 -17.45 -4.27 22.74
N ARG A 179 -18.19 -3.77 23.73
CA ARG A 179 -19.35 -4.44 24.30
C ARG A 179 -20.61 -3.76 23.78
N LEU A 180 -21.35 -4.48 22.91
CA LEU A 180 -22.59 -4.01 22.27
C LEU A 180 -23.77 -3.78 23.25
N GLY A 181 -23.60 -4.08 24.55
CA GLY A 181 -24.65 -3.99 25.56
C GLY A 181 -25.60 -5.19 25.55
N ARG A 182 -26.82 -4.99 26.10
CA ARG A 182 -27.89 -6.01 26.08
C ARG A 182 -28.63 -5.94 24.74
N MET A 183 -29.18 -7.07 24.31
CA MET A 183 -30.05 -7.18 23.14
C MET A 183 -31.51 -7.04 23.61
N ASP A 184 -31.92 -5.82 23.93
CA ASP A 184 -33.21 -5.50 24.54
C ASP A 184 -34.02 -4.44 23.77
N VAL A 185 -33.55 -4.02 22.60
CA VAL A 185 -34.28 -3.07 21.76
C VAL A 185 -35.22 -3.82 20.83
N GLU A 186 -36.51 -3.63 21.03
CA GLU A 186 -37.54 -4.21 20.16
C GLU A 186 -37.71 -3.44 18.85
N CYS A 187 -37.81 -4.19 17.75
CA CYS A 187 -38.21 -3.68 16.45
C CYS A 187 -39.71 -3.33 16.44
N THR A 188 -40.06 -2.11 16.00
CA THR A 188 -41.46 -1.63 16.00
C THR A 188 -42.42 -2.43 15.12
N TYR A 189 -41.90 -3.19 14.15
CA TYR A 189 -42.75 -3.92 13.18
C TYR A 189 -42.92 -5.39 13.51
N CYS A 190 -41.86 -6.07 13.94
CA CYS A 190 -41.87 -7.52 14.13
C CYS A 190 -41.52 -7.96 15.55
N GLY A 191 -41.26 -7.02 16.48
CA GLY A 191 -40.92 -7.34 17.87
C GLY A 191 -39.57 -8.02 18.10
N ALA A 192 -38.76 -8.19 17.05
CA ALA A 192 -37.43 -8.81 17.19
C ALA A 192 -36.51 -7.94 18.06
N LEU A 193 -35.74 -8.58 18.94
CA LEU A 193 -34.77 -7.92 19.81
C LEU A 193 -33.45 -7.67 19.10
N HIS A 194 -32.88 -6.48 19.30
CA HIS A 194 -31.68 -5.98 18.65
C HIS A 194 -30.74 -5.30 19.64
N PHE A 195 -29.47 -5.13 19.24
CA PHE A 195 -28.54 -4.30 20.00
C PHE A 195 -28.79 -2.81 19.73
N PRO A 196 -28.61 -1.91 20.72
CA PRO A 196 -28.78 -0.48 20.52
C PRO A 196 -27.96 0.12 19.38
N GLU A 197 -26.77 -0.42 19.14
CA GLU A 197 -25.83 0.06 18.11
C GLU A 197 -26.20 -0.36 16.68
N GLU A 198 -27.08 -1.36 16.54
CA GLU A 198 -27.65 -1.75 15.24
C GLU A 198 -28.69 -0.74 14.74
N LYS A 199 -29.11 0.21 15.61
CA LYS A 199 -30.00 1.31 15.22
C LYS A 199 -29.33 2.17 14.17
N ILE A 200 -30.03 2.38 13.07
CA ILE A 200 -29.64 3.40 12.11
C ILE A 200 -30.09 4.75 12.67
N SER A 201 -29.13 5.67 12.90
CA SER A 201 -29.30 6.98 13.57
C SER A 201 -30.55 7.80 13.17
N ASN A 202 -31.11 7.55 11.98
CA ASN A 202 -32.21 8.33 11.40
C ASN A 202 -33.56 7.57 11.34
N LYS A 203 -33.65 6.35 11.89
CA LYS A 203 -34.84 5.48 11.76
C LYS A 203 -35.37 4.92 13.08
N GLY A 204 -34.95 5.46 14.22
CA GLY A 204 -35.45 5.02 15.54
C GLY A 204 -35.22 3.53 15.78
N SER A 205 -36.25 2.83 16.27
CA SER A 205 -36.23 1.37 16.53
C SER A 205 -36.67 0.53 15.32
N MET A 206 -36.28 0.94 14.11
CA MET A 206 -36.55 0.20 12.87
C MET A 206 -35.28 -0.45 12.36
N PHE A 207 -35.34 -1.76 12.09
CA PHE A 207 -34.18 -2.56 11.70
C PHE A 207 -34.34 -3.12 10.29
N LYS A 208 -33.21 -3.16 9.56
CA LYS A 208 -33.15 -3.74 8.22
C LYS A 208 -33.08 -5.26 8.26
N ASP A 209 -32.42 -5.80 9.29
CA ASP A 209 -31.96 -7.19 9.29
C ASP A 209 -33.07 -8.19 9.65
N CYS A 210 -34.09 -7.77 10.41
CA CYS A 210 -35.22 -8.63 10.75
C CYS A 210 -36.34 -8.60 9.69
N CYS A 211 -37.03 -7.47 9.51
CA CYS A 211 -38.20 -7.34 8.63
C CYS A 211 -37.99 -6.34 7.49
N HIS A 212 -36.75 -5.90 7.26
CA HIS A 212 -36.42 -4.88 6.27
C HIS A 212 -37.27 -3.60 6.43
N TYR A 213 -37.33 -3.05 7.65
CA TYR A 213 -38.17 -1.89 7.98
C TYR A 213 -39.67 -2.14 7.77
N GLY A 214 -40.15 -3.34 8.09
CA GLY A 214 -41.57 -3.72 7.96
C GLY A 214 -42.01 -4.08 6.54
N LYS A 215 -41.08 -4.19 5.57
CA LYS A 215 -41.43 -4.64 4.20
C LYS A 215 -41.67 -6.14 4.12
N VAL A 216 -41.07 -6.91 5.03
CA VAL A 216 -41.28 -8.35 5.14
C VAL A 216 -42.22 -8.60 6.32
N HIS A 217 -43.37 -9.18 6.03
CA HIS A 217 -44.27 -9.69 7.06
C HIS A 217 -43.78 -11.08 7.46
N LEU A 218 -43.29 -11.21 8.69
CA LEU A 218 -42.87 -12.49 9.25
C LEU A 218 -44.09 -13.08 9.95
N THR A 219 -44.72 -14.08 9.33
CA THR A 219 -45.75 -14.88 10.00
C THR A 219 -45.06 -15.71 11.07
N MET A 220 -45.46 -15.56 12.33
CA MET A 220 -44.98 -16.44 13.40
C MET A 220 -45.42 -17.86 13.05
N LEU A 221 -44.49 -18.81 13.09
CA LEU A 221 -44.81 -20.23 12.92
C LEU A 221 -45.88 -20.60 13.95
N PRO A 222 -47.03 -21.17 13.54
CA PRO A 222 -48.01 -21.69 14.47
C PRO A 222 -47.34 -22.66 15.45
N GLU A 223 -47.71 -22.60 16.72
CA GLU A 223 -47.09 -23.43 17.75
C GLU A 223 -47.26 -24.94 17.46
N ASP A 224 -48.35 -25.29 16.78
CA ASP A 224 -48.68 -26.65 16.33
C ASP A 224 -47.80 -27.16 15.16
N GLU A 225 -47.13 -26.25 14.44
CA GLU A 225 -46.19 -26.59 13.36
C GLU A 225 -44.75 -26.75 13.86
N PHE A 226 -44.46 -26.38 15.12
CA PHE A 226 -43.12 -26.50 15.68
C PHE A 226 -42.87 -27.90 16.26
N PRO A 227 -41.82 -28.63 15.83
CA PRO A 227 -41.60 -30.00 16.27
C PRO A 227 -41.43 -30.13 17.80
N ASP A 228 -42.26 -30.97 18.43
CA ASP A 228 -42.28 -31.18 19.89
C ASP A 228 -40.90 -31.55 20.46
N LEU A 229 -40.13 -32.34 19.71
CA LEU A 229 -38.77 -32.71 20.09
C LEU A 229 -37.88 -31.47 20.26
N LEU A 230 -37.88 -30.55 19.28
CA LEU A 230 -37.12 -29.31 19.37
C LEU A 230 -37.62 -28.44 20.50
N LYS A 231 -38.95 -28.36 20.68
CA LYS A 231 -39.57 -27.62 21.79
C LYS A 231 -39.06 -28.11 23.13
N ASN A 232 -39.06 -29.42 23.33
CA ASN A 232 -38.59 -30.05 24.57
C ASN A 232 -37.09 -29.88 24.78
N LEU A 233 -36.27 -29.88 23.72
CA LEU A 233 -34.84 -29.59 23.81
C LEU A 233 -34.56 -28.13 24.21
N PHE A 234 -35.24 -27.16 23.57
CA PHE A 234 -35.09 -25.73 23.89
C PHE A 234 -35.60 -25.39 25.30
N MET A 235 -36.72 -26.01 25.71
CA MET A 235 -37.33 -25.82 27.03
C MET A 235 -36.66 -26.65 28.14
N ARG A 236 -35.61 -27.42 27.81
CA ARG A 236 -34.86 -28.29 28.75
C ARG A 236 -35.72 -29.38 29.42
N LEU A 237 -36.76 -29.82 28.71
CA LEU A 237 -37.66 -30.89 29.15
C LEU A 237 -37.15 -32.28 28.72
N ASP A 238 -36.28 -32.36 27.72
CA ASP A 238 -35.65 -33.60 27.25
C ASP A 238 -34.27 -33.81 27.92
N ALA A 239 -33.90 -35.06 28.19
CA ALA A 239 -32.62 -35.42 28.80
C ALA A 239 -31.40 -35.02 27.94
N ARG A 240 -31.59 -34.96 26.61
CA ARG A 240 -30.54 -34.61 25.63
C ARG A 240 -30.27 -33.11 25.52
N HIS A 241 -30.99 -32.25 26.25
CA HIS A 241 -30.84 -30.79 26.14
C HIS A 241 -29.41 -30.30 26.37
N LYS A 242 -28.64 -30.96 27.26
CA LYS A 242 -27.24 -30.58 27.52
C LYS A 242 -26.38 -30.73 26.26
N ASN A 243 -26.40 -31.92 25.66
CA ASN A 243 -25.68 -32.18 24.41
C ASN A 243 -26.18 -31.28 23.28
N PHE A 244 -27.50 -31.04 23.21
CA PHE A 244 -28.08 -30.11 22.24
C PHE A 244 -27.51 -28.70 22.36
N PHE A 245 -27.43 -28.11 23.55
CA PHE A 245 -26.86 -26.77 23.74
C PHE A 245 -25.34 -26.74 23.54
N ASP A 246 -24.62 -27.79 23.95
CA ASP A 246 -23.17 -27.91 23.76
C ASP A 246 -22.82 -28.00 22.26
N CYS A 247 -23.62 -28.77 21.50
CA CYS A 247 -23.44 -29.02 20.08
C CYS A 247 -24.29 -28.12 19.17
N ILE A 248 -25.04 -27.13 19.69
CA ILE A 248 -26.03 -26.37 18.91
C ILE A 248 -25.43 -25.67 17.69
N ARG A 249 -24.17 -25.22 17.77
CA ARG A 249 -23.46 -24.62 16.64
C ARG A 249 -23.16 -25.64 15.55
N ASN A 250 -22.76 -26.85 15.93
CA ASN A 250 -22.46 -27.93 14.99
C ASN A 250 -23.75 -28.40 14.32
N LEU A 251 -24.84 -28.54 15.08
CA LEU A 251 -26.17 -28.87 14.58
C LEU A 251 -26.68 -27.78 13.61
N ASN A 252 -26.60 -26.50 13.98
CA ASN A 252 -26.98 -25.41 13.08
C ASN A 252 -26.13 -25.38 11.82
N SER A 253 -24.83 -25.72 11.92
CA SER A 253 -23.93 -25.78 10.78
C SER A 253 -24.20 -26.98 9.88
N SER A 254 -24.61 -28.12 10.43
CA SER A 254 -24.92 -29.32 9.65
C SER A 254 -26.21 -29.15 8.83
N VAL A 255 -27.19 -28.38 9.33
CA VAL A 255 -28.45 -28.07 8.62
C VAL A 255 -28.41 -26.78 7.80
N SER A 256 -27.31 -26.01 7.87
CA SER A 256 -27.14 -24.79 7.09
C SER A 256 -26.94 -25.11 5.61
N MET A 257 -27.94 -24.81 4.78
CA MET A 257 -27.78 -24.86 3.33
C MET A 257 -26.75 -23.81 2.90
N ALA A 258 -25.55 -24.27 2.53
CA ALA A 258 -24.50 -23.40 2.03
C ALA A 258 -24.81 -22.96 0.58
N SER A 259 -25.66 -21.95 0.40
CA SER A 259 -25.78 -21.27 -0.88
C SER A 259 -24.60 -20.29 -1.01
N MET A 260 -23.64 -20.60 -1.88
CA MET A 260 -22.52 -19.71 -2.18
C MET A 260 -22.80 -18.96 -3.48
N ASN A 261 -23.10 -17.67 -3.41
CA ASN A 261 -23.18 -16.81 -4.60
C ASN A 261 -21.92 -15.94 -4.74
N PRO A 262 -20.90 -16.40 -5.50
CA PRO A 262 -19.62 -15.72 -5.67
C PRO A 262 -19.74 -14.35 -6.38
N LEU A 263 -20.84 -14.13 -7.11
CA LEU A 263 -21.06 -12.90 -7.89
C LEU A 263 -21.75 -11.79 -7.07
N ARG A 264 -22.49 -12.14 -6.02
CA ARG A 264 -23.20 -11.19 -5.16
C ARG A 264 -22.49 -10.85 -3.86
N TYR A 265 -21.45 -11.61 -3.48
CA TYR A 265 -20.64 -11.29 -2.31
C TYR A 265 -19.67 -10.13 -2.60
N ARG A 266 -20.21 -8.93 -2.80
CA ARG A 266 -19.43 -7.69 -2.71
C ARG A 266 -19.18 -7.45 -1.22
N TYR A 267 -17.95 -7.67 -0.79
CA TYR A 267 -17.47 -7.16 0.49
C TYR A 267 -17.92 -5.70 0.66
N PRO A 268 -18.33 -5.28 1.87
CA PRO A 268 -18.51 -3.86 2.13
C PRO A 268 -17.22 -3.14 1.72
N SER A 269 -17.41 -2.18 0.83
CA SER A 269 -16.41 -1.50 0.03
C SER A 269 -15.06 -1.26 0.73
N ASN A 270 -13.96 -1.64 0.08
CA ASN A 270 -12.61 -1.08 0.22
C ASN A 270 -12.00 -0.93 1.64
N ARG A 271 -12.63 -1.45 2.69
CA ARG A 271 -12.17 -1.33 4.08
C ARG A 271 -12.18 -2.71 4.73
N GLY A 272 -10.98 -3.25 4.94
CA GLY A 272 -10.77 -4.53 5.62
C GLY A 272 -10.13 -5.61 4.72
N PRO A 273 -9.41 -6.58 5.31
CA PRO A 273 -8.88 -7.74 4.59
C PRO A 273 -10.02 -8.66 4.14
N TYR A 274 -9.86 -9.30 2.98
CA TYR A 274 -10.77 -10.34 2.52
C TYR A 274 -10.73 -11.52 3.51
N CYS A 275 -11.87 -11.98 4.02
CA CYS A 275 -11.91 -13.22 4.81
C CYS A 275 -11.77 -14.47 3.92
N PHE A 276 -12.09 -14.39 2.61
CA PHE A 276 -11.77 -15.42 1.62
C PHE A 276 -11.76 -14.84 0.18
N ARG A 277 -11.01 -15.46 -0.74
CA ARG A 277 -10.99 -15.09 -2.18
C ARG A 277 -11.05 -16.34 -3.05
N ILE A 278 -12.10 -16.45 -3.87
CA ILE A 278 -12.28 -17.55 -4.82
C ILE A 278 -11.50 -17.21 -6.10
N CYS A 279 -10.67 -18.13 -6.59
CA CYS A 279 -9.96 -18.02 -7.87
C CYS A 279 -10.28 -19.22 -8.75
N GLY A 280 -10.48 -19.01 -10.06
CA GLY A 280 -10.81 -20.07 -11.01
C GLY A 280 -12.31 -20.33 -11.12
N GLN A 281 -12.68 -21.50 -11.63
CA GLN A 281 -14.05 -21.95 -11.81
C GLN A 281 -14.53 -22.69 -10.56
N ILE A 282 -15.76 -22.41 -10.11
CA ILE A 282 -16.39 -23.14 -9.01
C ILE A 282 -16.99 -24.41 -9.59
N TYR A 283 -16.59 -25.55 -9.02
CA TYR A 283 -17.20 -26.84 -9.29
C TYR A 283 -17.94 -27.28 -8.02
N HIS A 284 -19.23 -27.54 -8.16
CA HIS A 284 -20.00 -28.17 -7.09
C HIS A 284 -19.79 -29.67 -7.18
N ARG A 285 -19.01 -30.23 -6.23
CA ARG A 285 -19.00 -31.68 -6.01
C ARG A 285 -20.25 -32.02 -5.21
N MET A 286 -21.34 -32.30 -5.91
CA MET A 286 -22.44 -33.06 -5.33
C MET A 286 -21.94 -34.51 -5.27
N ASN A 287 -21.81 -35.09 -4.08
CA ASN A 287 -21.52 -36.52 -4.00
C ASN A 287 -22.61 -37.28 -4.76
N LEU A 288 -22.21 -38.28 -5.53
CA LEU A 288 -23.05 -39.17 -6.33
C LEU A 288 -24.06 -39.98 -5.49
N ALA A 289 -24.16 -39.71 -4.20
CA ALA A 289 -25.03 -40.37 -3.26
C ALA A 289 -26.40 -39.68 -3.19
N LEU A 290 -26.89 -38.97 -4.22
CA LEU A 290 -28.24 -38.38 -4.16
C LEU A 290 -29.36 -39.42 -3.96
N ASN A 291 -29.05 -40.70 -4.18
CA ASN A 291 -29.86 -41.84 -3.78
C ASN A 291 -28.99 -42.76 -2.89
N PRO A 292 -29.31 -42.94 -1.59
CA PRO A 292 -28.75 -44.05 -0.83
C PRO A 292 -29.20 -45.37 -1.47
N ASP A 293 -28.35 -46.40 -1.41
CA ASP A 293 -28.81 -47.75 -1.73
C ASP A 293 -29.92 -48.15 -0.75
N PRO A 294 -30.85 -49.06 -1.11
CA PRO A 294 -32.01 -49.37 -0.27
C PRO A 294 -31.69 -49.83 1.16
N GLU A 295 -30.45 -50.29 1.40
CA GLU A 295 -29.98 -50.76 2.70
C GLU A 295 -29.05 -49.75 3.43
N ASP A 296 -28.70 -48.63 2.80
CA ASP A 296 -27.81 -47.62 3.38
C ASP A 296 -28.60 -46.52 4.11
N GLU A 297 -28.13 -46.14 5.31
CA GLU A 297 -28.66 -44.97 6.02
C GLU A 297 -28.27 -43.67 5.28
N PRO A 298 -29.24 -42.76 5.00
CA PRO A 298 -28.93 -41.48 4.37
C PRO A 298 -28.02 -40.64 5.26
N ALA A 299 -26.92 -40.13 4.70
CA ALA A 299 -25.96 -39.27 5.38
C ALA A 299 -25.77 -37.91 4.66
N TYR A 300 -25.41 -36.87 5.42
CA TYR A 300 -25.06 -35.54 4.91
C TYR A 300 -26.14 -34.92 4.00
N GLY A 301 -25.78 -34.58 2.75
CA GLY A 301 -26.65 -33.94 1.76
C GLY A 301 -27.90 -34.75 1.41
N GLN A 302 -27.88 -36.07 1.63
CA GLN A 302 -28.98 -36.99 1.34
C GLN A 302 -30.19 -36.75 2.25
N VAL A 303 -29.92 -36.43 3.52
CA VAL A 303 -30.96 -36.28 4.54
C VAL A 303 -31.91 -35.13 4.18
N PHE A 304 -31.43 -34.11 3.45
CA PHE A 304 -32.22 -32.95 3.04
C PHE A 304 -33.28 -33.25 1.96
N ILE A 305 -33.18 -34.39 1.27
CA ILE A 305 -34.05 -34.75 0.14
C ILE A 305 -35.03 -35.86 0.53
N VAL A 306 -34.67 -36.71 1.51
CA VAL A 306 -35.41 -37.94 1.83
C VAL A 306 -36.63 -37.70 2.74
N ASP A 307 -36.58 -36.78 3.71
CA ASP A 307 -37.74 -36.26 4.44
C ASP A 307 -37.29 -35.19 5.46
N THR A 308 -37.91 -34.01 5.47
CA THR A 308 -37.55 -32.91 6.39
C THR A 308 -37.80 -33.23 7.87
N VAL A 309 -38.77 -34.11 8.18
CA VAL A 309 -39.12 -34.45 9.57
C VAL A 309 -38.13 -35.47 10.16
N LYS A 310 -37.62 -36.40 9.35
CA LYS A 310 -36.63 -37.40 9.79
C LYS A 310 -35.23 -36.81 9.98
N LEU A 311 -34.92 -35.71 9.29
CA LEU A 311 -33.62 -35.03 9.34
C LEU A 311 -33.28 -34.52 10.75
N LEU A 312 -34.24 -33.95 11.46
CA LEU A 312 -34.02 -33.40 12.80
C LEU A 312 -33.66 -34.49 13.82
N VAL A 313 -34.36 -35.62 13.77
CA VAL A 313 -34.10 -36.76 14.66
C VAL A 313 -32.72 -37.35 14.37
N HIS A 314 -32.41 -37.59 13.09
CA HIS A 314 -31.13 -38.16 12.67
C HIS A 314 -29.92 -37.28 13.04
N CYS A 315 -30.02 -35.96 12.88
CA CYS A 315 -28.95 -35.05 13.29
C CYS A 315 -28.70 -35.02 14.80
N ILE A 316 -29.75 -35.19 15.61
CA ILE A 316 -29.64 -35.25 17.08
C ILE A 316 -28.95 -36.56 17.51
N ASP A 317 -29.24 -37.67 16.84
CA ASP A 317 -28.69 -38.98 17.19
C ASP A 317 -27.22 -39.13 16.76
N LEU A 318 -26.81 -38.55 15.62
CA LEU A 318 -25.40 -38.51 15.17
C LEU A 318 -24.45 -37.78 16.13
N THR A 319 -24.95 -36.92 17.01
CA THR A 319 -24.14 -36.19 18.00
C THR A 319 -23.99 -36.91 19.33
N GLN A 320 -24.56 -38.12 19.47
CA GLN A 320 -24.47 -38.93 20.69
C GLN A 320 -23.36 -40.00 20.62
N SER A 321 -22.68 -40.14 19.47
CA SER A 321 -21.63 -41.13 19.17
C SER A 321 -20.23 -40.74 19.64
#